data_AF-A0A0H4QG79-F1
#
_entry.id   AF-A0A0H4QG79-F1
#
_cell.length_a   1.000
_cell.length_b   1.000
_cell.length_c   1.000
_cell.angle_alpha   90.00
_cell.angle_beta   90.00
_cell.angle_gamma   90.00
#
_symmetry.space_group_name_H-M   'P 1'
#
loop_
_entity.id
_entity.type
_entity.pdbx_description
1 polymer ?
#
loop_
_entity_poly.entity_id
_entity_poly.type
_entity_poly.pdbx_seq_one_letter_code
_entity_poly.pdbx_strand_id
1 'polypeptide(L)' 'MLTREELIEAAKKANVKISFGHPDVDGKHWNVVDESGKPYANVILPTWEEKQNGDEGSVEFYKDYVKNKKLEKD' A
#
# COMPACT_ATOMS: atom_id res chain seq x y z
N MET A 1 13.50 2.74 14.44
CA MET A 1 12.58 2.00 13.55
C MET A 1 11.22 2.11 14.20
N LEU A 2 10.20 2.64 13.50
CA LEU A 2 8.85 2.75 14.08
C LEU A 2 8.30 1.35 14.33
N THR A 3 7.78 1.12 15.52
CA THR A 3 7.09 -0.13 15.87
C THR A 3 5.69 -0.14 15.26
N ARG A 4 5.10 -1.34 15.19
CA ARG A 4 3.71 -1.53 14.74
C ARG A 4 2.73 -0.73 15.59
N GLU A 5 2.96 -0.65 16.90
CA GLU A 5 2.08 0.04 17.84
C GLU A 5 2.12 1.56 17.62
N GLU A 6 3.30 2.14 17.41
CA GLU A 6 3.47 3.56 17.11
C GLU A 6 2.75 3.96 15.80
N LEU A 7 2.79 3.09 14.79
CA LEU A 7 2.07 3.28 13.52
C LEU A 7 0.55 3.26 13.71
N ILE A 8 0.03 2.33 14.54
CA ILE A 8 -1.40 2.25 14.84
C ILE A 8 -1.86 3.49 15.61
N GLU A 9 -1.09 3.94 16.59
CA GLU A 9 -1.40 5.16 17.34
C GLU A 9 -1.39 6.42 16.46
N ALA A 10 -0.40 6.54 15.57
CA ALA A 10 -0.33 7.64 14.61
C ALA A 10 -1.52 7.64 13.65
N ALA A 11 -1.89 6.46 13.12
CA ALA A 11 -3.06 6.31 12.25
C ALA A 11 -4.36 6.70 12.98
N LYS A 12 -4.52 6.27 14.23
CA LYS A 12 -5.68 6.64 15.06
C LYS A 12 -5.76 8.15 15.30
N LYS A 13 -4.63 8.81 15.64
CA LYS A 13 -4.56 10.27 15.81
C LYS A 13 -4.89 11.02 14.53
N ALA A 14 -4.51 10.47 13.38
CA ALA A 14 -4.81 11.02 12.05
C ALA A 14 -6.21 10.67 11.54
N ASN A 15 -7.01 9.90 12.29
CA ASN A 15 -8.31 9.36 11.85
C ASN A 15 -8.21 8.55 10.53
N VAL A 16 -7.11 7.83 10.35
CA VAL A 16 -6.84 6.96 9.21
C VAL A 16 -7.04 5.51 9.64
N LYS A 17 -7.80 4.74 8.85
CA LYS A 17 -7.91 3.29 9.02
C LYS A 17 -6.70 2.63 8.36
N ILE A 18 -5.88 1.94 9.17
CA ILE A 18 -4.73 1.16 8.69
C ILE A 18 -5.04 -0.33 8.80
N SER A 19 -4.61 -1.11 7.81
CA SER A 19 -4.65 -2.57 7.81
C SER A 19 -3.27 -3.11 7.47
N PHE A 20 -2.92 -4.22 8.10
CA PHE A 20 -1.71 -4.99 7.81
C PHE A 20 -2.16 -6.33 7.25
N GLY A 21 -1.54 -6.77 6.17
CA GLY A 21 -1.84 -8.04 5.52
C GLY A 21 -0.69 -8.46 4.63
N HIS A 22 -0.91 -9.54 3.89
CA HIS A 22 -0.03 -9.93 2.80
C HIS A 22 -0.80 -9.67 1.49
N PRO A 23 -0.11 -9.36 0.39
CA PRO A 23 -0.76 -9.24 -0.92
C PRO A 23 -1.55 -10.51 -1.23
N ASP A 24 -2.64 -10.38 -2.00
CA ASP A 24 -3.45 -11.51 -2.43
C ASP A 24 -2.62 -12.55 -3.18
N VAL A 25 -3.19 -13.76 -3.31
CA VAL A 25 -2.55 -15.06 -3.62
C VAL A 25 -1.65 -15.09 -4.88
N ASP A 26 -1.70 -14.08 -5.75
CA ASP A 26 -0.79 -13.89 -6.89
C ASP A 26 0.44 -12.99 -6.61
N GLY A 27 0.62 -12.54 -5.37
CA GLY A 27 1.85 -11.93 -4.85
C GLY A 27 2.22 -10.56 -5.43
N LYS A 28 1.38 -9.94 -6.27
CA LYS A 28 1.79 -8.77 -7.05
C LYS A 28 0.96 -7.50 -6.88
N HIS A 29 -0.26 -7.57 -6.35
CA HIS A 29 -1.10 -6.36 -6.26
C HIS A 29 -1.95 -6.33 -4.98
N TRP A 30 -1.92 -5.18 -4.32
CA TRP A 30 -2.88 -4.84 -3.28
C TRP A 30 -4.08 -4.14 -3.90
N ASN A 31 -5.29 -4.55 -3.53
CA ASN A 31 -6.49 -3.83 -3.94
C ASN A 31 -6.41 -2.38 -3.46
N VAL A 32 -6.35 -1.43 -4.39
CA VAL A 32 -6.28 0.02 -4.10
C VAL A 32 -7.64 0.63 -3.75
N VAL A 33 -8.69 -0.19 -3.72
CA VAL A 33 -10.07 0.17 -3.35
C VAL A 33 -10.67 -0.93 -2.48
N ASP A 34 -11.43 -0.55 -1.44
CA ASP A 34 -12.20 -1.51 -0.63
C ASP A 34 -13.47 -2.00 -1.35
N GLU A 35 -14.15 -2.98 -0.75
CA GLU A 35 -15.42 -3.53 -1.24
C GLU A 35 -16.54 -2.48 -1.36
N SER A 36 -16.41 -1.34 -0.68
CA SER A 36 -17.33 -0.20 -0.74
C SER A 36 -16.90 0.87 -1.76
N GLY A 37 -15.82 0.63 -2.51
CA GLY A 37 -15.29 1.57 -3.49
C GLY A 37 -14.48 2.72 -2.89
N LYS A 38 -14.08 2.64 -1.61
CA LYS A 38 -13.25 3.66 -0.95
C LYS A 38 -11.77 3.44 -1.27
N PRO A 39 -11.03 4.49 -1.65
CA PRO A 39 -9.64 4.36 -2.04
C PRO A 39 -8.69 4.10 -0.86
N TYR A 40 -7.64 3.32 -1.11
CA TYR A 40 -6.50 3.10 -0.23
C TYR A 40 -5.22 3.74 -0.78
N ALA A 41 -4.29 4.00 0.13
CA ALA A 41 -2.88 4.13 -0.19
C ALA A 41 -2.17 2.88 0.34
N ASN A 42 -1.43 2.20 -0.51
CA ASN A 42 -0.69 1.00 -0.14
C ASN A 42 0.77 1.35 0.08
N VAL A 43 1.36 0.84 1.15
CA VAL A 43 2.79 0.92 1.42
C VAL A 43 3.33 -0.50 1.33
N ILE A 44 4.17 -0.75 0.32
CA ILE A 44 4.76 -2.05 0.06
C ILE A 44 6.18 -2.01 0.61
N LEU A 45 6.39 -2.78 1.67
CA LEU A 45 7.72 -2.93 2.26
C LEU A 45 8.44 -4.07 1.53
N PRO A 46 9.71 -3.87 1.14
CA PRO A 46 10.47 -4.91 0.47
C PRO A 46 10.80 -6.00 1.48
N THR A 47 10.98 -7.22 1.00
CA THR A 47 11.59 -8.28 1.81
C THR A 47 13.03 -7.91 2.18
N TRP A 48 13.59 -8.64 3.14
CA TRP A 48 14.98 -8.43 3.54
C TRP A 48 15.96 -8.64 2.38
N GLU A 49 15.72 -9.66 1.55
CA GLU A 49 16.53 -9.98 0.38
C GLU A 49 16.45 -8.88 -0.70
N GLU A 50 15.25 -8.37 -0.99
CA GLU A 50 15.06 -7.24 -1.93
C GLU A 50 15.77 -5.98 -1.44
N LYS A 51 15.68 -5.69 -0.14
CA LYS A 51 16.38 -4.56 0.46
C LYS A 51 17.90 -4.68 0.37
N GLN A 52 18.45 -5.89 0.49
CA GLN A 52 19.88 -6.14 0.28
C GLN A 52 20.32 -5.90 -1.17
N ASN A 53 19.40 -6.06 -2.12
CA ASN A 53 19.62 -5.78 -3.54
C ASN A 53 19.37 -4.31 -3.92
N GLY A 54 19.06 -3.44 -2.94
CA GLY A 54 18.84 -2.01 -3.15
C GLY A 54 17.41 -1.63 -3.47
N ASP A 55 16.43 -2.52 -3.29
CA ASP A 55 15.02 -2.16 -3.43
C ASP A 55 14.56 -1.29 -2.24
N GLU A 56 14.11 -0.09 -2.56
CA GLU A 56 13.49 0.85 -1.63
C GLU A 56 11.98 0.77 -1.87
N GLY A 57 11.28 0.03 -1.01
CA GLY A 57 9.85 -0.28 -1.14
C GLY A 57 8.97 0.85 -1.65
N SER A 58 7.87 0.48 -2.30
CA SER A 58 7.03 1.41 -3.04
C SER A 58 5.80 1.88 -2.25
N VAL A 59 5.29 3.04 -2.63
CA VAL A 59 3.99 3.55 -2.18
C VAL A 59 3.09 3.70 -3.39
N GLU A 60 1.94 3.04 -3.37
CA GLU A 60 0.94 3.13 -4.43
C GLU A 60 -0.26 3.93 -3.96
N PHE A 61 -0.52 5.06 -4.63
CA PHE A 61 -1.72 5.86 -4.38
C PHE A 61 -2.82 5.50 -5.37
N TYR A 62 -4.06 5.39 -4.88
CA TYR A 62 -5.23 5.19 -5.73
C TYR A 62 -5.34 6.19 -6.89
N LYS A 63 -4.97 7.47 -6.68
CA LYS A 63 -5.05 8.49 -7.73
C LYS A 63 -4.17 8.17 -8.93
N ASP A 64 -2.96 7.67 -8.69
CA ASP A 64 -2.02 7.28 -9.74
C ASP A 64 -2.49 6.00 -10.44
N TYR A 65 -3.07 5.04 -9.70
CA TYR A 65 -3.70 3.86 -10.29
C TYR A 65 -4.84 4.23 -11.26
N VAL A 66 -5.75 5.12 -10.86
CA VAL A 66 -6.86 5.56 -11.74
C VAL A 66 -6.34 6.32 -12.97
N LYS A 67 -5.29 7.12 -12.82
CA LYS A 67 -4.68 7.86 -13.92
C LYS A 67 -4.02 6.91 -14.93
N ASN A 68 -3.25 5.93 -14.47
CA ASN A 68 -2.59 4.96 -15.33
C ASN A 68 -3.58 4.01 -16.02
N LYS A 69 -4.60 3.52 -15.30
CA LYS A 69 -5.66 2.66 -15.88
C LYS A 69 -6.51 3.37 -16.94
N LYS A 70 -6.64 4.70 -16.85
CA LYS A 70 -7.28 5.51 -17.90
C LYS A 70 -6.39 5.66 -19.14
N LEU A 71 -5.07 5.72 -18.97
CA LEU A 71 -4.11 5.83 -20.08
C LEU A 71 -3.96 4.52 -20.87
N GLU A 72 -4.22 3.36 -20.26
CA GLU A 72 -4.22 2.06 -20.97
C GLU A 72 -5.46 1.82 -21.84
N LYS A 73 -6.47 2.69 -21.76
CA LYS A 73 -7.75 2.55 -22.51
C LYS A 73 -7.88 3.52 -23.68
N ASP A 74 -6.92 4.40 -23.89
CA ASP A 74 -6.80 5.32 -25.03
C ASP A 74 -5.74 4.76 -26.01
#